data_AF-A0A6C0CMU4-F1
#
_entry.id   AF-A0A6C0CMU4-F1
#
_cell.length_a   1.000
_cell.length_b   1.000
_cell.length_c   1.000
_cell.angle_alpha   90.00
_cell.angle_beta   90.00
_cell.angle_gamma   90.00
#
_symmetry.space_group_name_H-M   'P 1'
#
loop_
_entity.id
_entity.type
_entity.pdbx_description
1 polymer ?
#
loop_
_entity_poly.entity_id
_entity_poly.type
_entity_poly.pdbx_seq_one_letter_code
_entity_poly.pdbx_strand_id
1 'polypeptide(L)' 'MLDYKNNLLSEEWDYIDIKNSEIYNITVFDDGNQRHESLKNEWYLFGIWKGKCALVNKHNPDIIIQSISRWKITN' A
#
# COMPACT_ATOMS: atom_id res chain seq x y z
N MET A 1 -2.26 -13.65 12.49
CA MET A 1 -1.35 -12.65 11.90
C MET A 1 -1.91 -12.33 10.52
N LEU A 2 -2.24 -11.08 10.21
CA LEU A 2 -2.78 -10.76 8.88
C LEU A 2 -1.65 -10.87 7.86
N ASP A 3 -1.83 -11.76 6.89
CA ASP A 3 -0.95 -11.96 5.75
C ASP A 3 -1.62 -11.33 4.52
N TYR A 4 -0.93 -10.38 3.87
CA TYR A 4 -1.44 -9.68 2.70
C TYR A 4 -0.89 -10.24 1.39
N LYS A 5 -0.09 -11.31 1.42
CA LYS A 5 0.53 -11.88 0.23
C LYS A 5 -0.48 -12.25 -0.85
N ASN A 6 -1.63 -12.79 -0.47
CA ASN A 6 -2.72 -13.16 -1.39
C ASN A 6 -3.46 -11.95 -2.00
N ASN A 7 -3.21 -10.73 -1.53
CA ASN A 7 -3.76 -9.51 -2.11
C ASN A 7 -2.87 -8.90 -3.21
N LEU A 8 -1.71 -9.50 -3.47
CA LEU A 8 -0.83 -9.09 -4.57
C LEU A 8 -1.40 -9.57 -5.91
N LEU A 9 -1.20 -8.76 -6.95
CA LEU A 9 -1.83 -8.98 -8.26
C LEU A 9 -1.22 -10.16 -9.05
N SER A 10 0.00 -10.56 -8.71
CA SER A 10 0.69 -11.70 -9.33
C SER A 10 1.85 -12.17 -8.45
N GLU A 11 2.42 -13.33 -8.80
CA GLU A 11 3.61 -13.88 -8.14
C GLU A 11 4.89 -13.07 -8.39
N GLU A 12 4.88 -12.11 -9.32
CA GLU A 12 6.03 -11.23 -9.59
C GLU A 12 6.24 -10.15 -8.52
N TRP A 13 5.27 -9.96 -7.62
CA TRP A 13 5.37 -8.96 -6.57
C TRP A 13 6.25 -9.46 -5.41
N ASP A 14 7.21 -8.63 -5.00
CA ASP A 14 7.99 -8.87 -3.80
C ASP A 14 7.12 -8.55 -2.58
N TYR A 15 6.75 -9.59 -1.83
CA TYR A 15 5.98 -9.45 -0.59
C TYR A 15 6.85 -8.93 0.56
N ILE A 16 6.29 -8.00 1.33
CA ILE A 16 6.90 -7.45 2.55
C ILE A 16 5.93 -7.67 3.70
N ASP A 17 6.41 -8.30 4.77
CA ASP A 17 5.64 -8.41 6.02
C ASP A 17 5.45 -7.01 6.61
N ILE A 18 4.20 -6.63 6.84
CA ILE A 18 3.86 -5.31 7.39
C ILE A 18 4.50 -5.02 8.75
N LYS A 19 4.89 -6.05 9.53
CA LYS A 19 5.65 -5.86 10.78
C LYS A 19 7.03 -5.26 10.55
N ASN A 20 7.58 -5.47 9.37
CA ASN A 20 8.88 -4.94 8.94
C ASN A 20 8.70 -3.70 8.04
N SER A 21 7.46 -3.27 7.78
CA SER A 21 7.18 -2.07 7.00
C SER A 21 7.25 -0.83 7.87
N GLU A 22 7.92 0.19 7.35
CA GLU A 22 7.77 1.56 7.84
C GLU A 22 6.39 2.13 7.46
N ILE A 23 6.05 3.30 8.01
CA ILE A 23 4.78 3.97 7.72
C ILE A 23 5.02 4.91 6.55
N TYR A 24 4.14 4.82 5.54
CA TYR A 24 4.16 5.67 4.37
C TYR A 24 2.91 6.56 4.34
N ASN A 25 3.08 7.73 3.74
CA ASN A 25 2.01 8.66 3.40
C ASN A 25 1.88 8.72 1.88
N ILE A 26 0.64 8.79 1.38
CA ILE A 26 0.37 9.05 -0.03
C ILE A 26 0.42 10.57 -0.24
N THR A 27 1.25 11.04 -1.17
CA THR A 27 1.40 12.46 -1.50
C THR A 27 0.49 12.91 -2.64
N VAL A 28 0.09 11.97 -3.50
CA VAL A 28 -0.80 12.23 -4.63
C VAL A 28 -1.89 11.16 -4.66
N PHE A 29 -3.11 11.58 -4.36
CA PHE A 29 -4.33 10.82 -4.61
C PHE A 29 -4.86 11.18 -6.00
N ASP A 30 -5.07 10.18 -6.86
CA ASP A 30 -5.57 10.34 -8.23
C ASP A 30 -6.56 9.23 -8.60
N ASP A 31 -6.85 9.10 -9.89
CA ASP A 31 -7.87 8.18 -10.39
C ASP A 31 -7.52 6.72 -10.02
N GLY A 32 -8.23 6.22 -9.01
CA GLY A 32 -8.05 4.90 -8.43
C GLY A 32 -7.98 4.89 -6.89
N ASN A 33 -7.57 6.00 -6.27
CA ASN A 33 -7.44 6.08 -4.81
C ASN A 33 -7.97 7.39 -4.15
N GLN A 34 -8.51 8.35 -4.92
CA GLN A 34 -9.13 9.59 -4.39
C GLN A 34 -10.07 9.39 -3.19
N ARG A 35 -10.89 8.33 -3.20
CA ARG A 35 -11.82 8.00 -2.09
C ARG A 35 -11.12 7.76 -0.74
N HIS A 36 -9.80 7.58 -0.73
CA HIS A 36 -9.01 7.33 0.47
C HIS A 36 -8.38 8.61 1.04
N GLU A 37 -8.53 9.75 0.38
CA GLU A 37 -8.00 11.05 0.85
C GLU A 37 -8.64 11.50 2.17
N SER A 38 -9.91 11.11 2.41
CA SER A 38 -10.61 11.40 3.68
C SER A 38 -10.19 10.50 4.84
N LEU A 39 -9.34 9.49 4.61
CA LEU A 39 -8.86 8.57 5.63
C LEU A 39 -7.58 9.10 6.27
N LYS A 40 -7.22 8.54 7.42
CA LYS A 40 -5.92 8.80 8.01
C LYS A 40 -4.83 8.26 7.09
N ASN A 41 -3.99 9.17 6.59
CA ASN A 41 -2.96 8.90 5.60
C ASN A 41 -1.72 8.25 6.24
N GLU A 42 -1.88 7.06 6.80
CA GLU A 42 -0.79 6.23 7.32
C GLU A 42 -0.96 4.83 6.75
N TRP A 43 0.04 4.36 6.01
CA TRP A 43 -0.05 3.14 5.23
C TRP A 43 1.16 2.23 5.47
N TYR A 44 0.93 0.93 5.57
CA TYR A 44 2.00 -0.05 5.50
C TYR A 44 2.18 -0.52 4.07
N LEU A 45 3.43 -0.67 3.66
CA LEU A 45 3.79 -1.28 2.40
C LEU A 45 3.88 -2.80 2.59
N PHE A 46 3.20 -3.56 1.74
CA PHE A 46 3.26 -5.02 1.76
C PHE A 46 3.65 -5.65 0.43
N GLY A 47 3.85 -4.83 -0.61
CA GLY A 47 4.25 -5.31 -1.93
C GLY A 47 5.03 -4.28 -2.72
N ILE A 48 6.03 -4.72 -3.48
CA ILE A 48 6.75 -3.92 -4.46
C ILE A 48 6.79 -4.66 -5.79
N TRP A 49 6.56 -3.94 -6.89
CA TRP A 49 6.72 -4.49 -8.23
C TRP A 49 7.01 -3.39 -9.24
N LYS A 50 8.18 -3.42 -9.89
CA LYS A 50 8.57 -2.52 -11.01
C LYS A 50 8.10 -1.05 -10.85
N GLY A 51 8.48 -0.42 -9.74
CA GLY A 51 8.12 0.99 -9.47
C GLY A 51 6.68 1.21 -8.99
N LYS A 52 5.92 0.14 -8.75
CA LYS A 52 4.65 0.11 -8.05
C LYS A 52 4.82 -0.43 -6.63
N CYS A 53 3.91 -0.03 -5.76
CA CYS A 53 3.79 -0.48 -4.39
C CYS A 53 2.35 -0.93 -4.12
N ALA A 54 2.18 -1.87 -3.20
CA ALA A 54 0.91 -2.27 -2.63
C ALA A 54 0.88 -1.85 -1.16
N LEU A 55 -0.21 -1.20 -0.76
CA LEU A 55 -0.35 -0.57 0.55
C LEU A 55 -1.63 -1.04 1.25
N VAL A 56 -1.58 -1.12 2.57
CA VAL A 56 -2.75 -1.30 3.43
C VAL A 56 -2.83 -0.14 4.42
N ASN A 57 -4.04 0.37 4.66
CA ASN A 57 -4.22 1.44 5.63
C ASN A 57 -3.95 0.91 7.05
N LYS A 58 -3.12 1.64 7.80
CA LYS A 58 -2.74 1.24 9.16
C LYS A 58 -3.91 1.20 10.13
N HIS A 59 -4.89 2.09 9.96
CA HIS A 59 -6.03 2.23 10.87
C HIS A 59 -7.21 1.38 10.42
N ASN A 60 -7.30 1.10 9.11
CA ASN A 60 -8.39 0.36 8.50
C ASN A 60 -7.83 -0.79 7.61
N PRO A 61 -7.49 -1.97 8.19
CA PRO A 61 -6.83 -3.07 7.49
C PRO A 61 -7.56 -3.65 6.27
N ASP A 62 -8.87 -3.42 6.16
CA ASP A 62 -9.68 -3.83 4.99
C ASP A 62 -9.45 -2.93 3.76
N ILE A 63 -8.81 -1.76 3.96
CA ILE A 63 -8.56 -0.78 2.90
C ILE A 63 -7.19 -1.03 2.29
N ILE A 64 -7.21 -1.63 1.10
CA ILE A 64 -6.04 -2.04 0.36
C ILE A 64 -5.94 -1.24 -0.95
N ILE A 65 -4.76 -0.71 -1.21
CA ILE A 65 -4.37 -0.18 -2.51
C ILE A 65 -3.40 -1.18 -3.12
N GLN A 66 -3.89 -2.01 -4.04
CA GLN A 66 -3.10 -3.09 -4.63
C GLN A 66 -1.99 -2.61 -5.57
N SER A 67 -2.12 -1.39 -6.10
CA SER A 67 -1.11 -0.81 -6.99
C SER A 67 -1.16 0.71 -6.97
N ILE A 68 -0.07 1.32 -6.48
CA ILE A 68 0.21 2.75 -6.57
C ILE A 68 1.65 2.96 -7.04
N SER A 69 1.91 3.99 -7.84
CA SER A 69 3.29 4.31 -8.23
C SER A 69 4.12 4.76 -7.03
N ARG A 70 5.35 4.21 -6.89
CA ARG A 70 6.25 4.48 -5.76
C ARG A 70 6.56 5.97 -5.57
N TRP A 71 6.59 6.76 -6.65
CA TRP A 71 6.83 8.20 -6.55
C TRP A 71 5.72 8.97 -5.84
N LYS A 72 4.53 8.38 -5.68
CA LYS A 72 3.38 8.98 -4.98
C LYS A 72 3.36 8.72 -3.48
N ILE A 73 4.38 8.06 -2.95
CA ILE A 73 4.47 7.76 -1.52
C ILE A 73 5.78 8.27 -0.94
N THR A 74 5.72 8.70 0.32
CA THR A 74 6.86 9.16 1.11
C THR A 74 6.82 8.52 2.48
N ASN A 75 8.00 8.33 3.07
CA ASN A 75 8.18 7.87 4.44
C ASN A 75 8.42 9.08 5.34
#